data_AF-A0A377JJX3-F1
#
_entry.id   AF-A0A377JJX3-F1
#
_cell.length_a   1.000
_cell.length_b   1.000
_cell.length_c   1.000
_cell.angle_alpha   90.00
_cell.angle_beta   90.00
_cell.angle_gamma   90.00
#
_symmetry.space_group_name_H-M   'P 1'
#
loop_
_entity.id
_entity.type
_entity.pdbx_description
1 polymer ?
#
loop_
_entity_poly.entity_id
_entity_poly.type
_entity_poly.pdbx_seq_one_letter_code
_entity_poly.pdbx_strand_id
1 'polypeptide(L)' 'MHTLNGSGLAVGRTLVAVLENYQNADGSITVPEVLRPYMGGLEVICK' A
#
# COMPACT_ATOMS: atom_id res chain seq x y z
N MET A 1 20.88 25.20 16.59
CA MET A 1 20.28 24.41 15.50
C MET A 1 19.51 23.27 16.14
N HIS A 2 18.25 23.03 15.76
CA HIS A 2 17.45 21.90 16.27
C HIS A 2 17.19 20.93 15.13
N THR A 3 17.27 19.63 15.41
CA THR A 3 16.97 18.56 14.46
C THR A 3 15.62 17.94 14.79
N LEU A 4 14.88 17.55 13.75
CA LEU A 4 13.64 16.79 13.87
C LEU A 4 13.74 15.55 12.98
N ASN A 5 13.23 14.43 13.48
CA ASN A 5 13.00 13.24 12.67
C ASN A 5 11.59 12.69 12.92
N GLY A 6 11.02 12.06 11.89
CA GLY A 6 9.70 11.46 11.91
C GLY A 6 9.55 10.55 10.71
N SER A 7 8.91 9.40 10.88
CA SER A 7 8.71 8.44 9.79
C SER A 7 7.61 8.92 8.85
N GLY A 8 7.92 9.09 7.56
CA GLY A 8 6.92 9.31 6.50
C GLY A 8 6.18 8.04 6.08
N LEU A 9 6.66 6.89 6.58
CA LEU A 9 5.96 5.75 7.20
C LEU A 9 6.95 4.57 7.24
N ALA A 10 6.64 3.55 8.04
CA ALA A 10 7.40 2.30 8.01
C ALA A 10 6.83 1.37 6.93
N VAL A 11 7.55 1.20 5.81
CA VAL A 11 7.07 0.53 4.59
C VAL A 11 6.41 -0.82 4.85
N GLY A 12 7.03 -1.70 5.64
CA GLY A 12 6.45 -3.02 5.93
C GLY A 12 5.11 -2.96 6.67
N ARG A 13 4.92 -1.97 7.56
CA ARG A 13 3.64 -1.77 8.26
C ARG A 13 2.59 -1.18 7.33
N THR A 14 2.98 -0.27 6.45
CA THR A 14 2.10 0.27 5.42
C THR A 14 1.61 -0.82 4.47
N LEU A 15 2.48 -1.78 4.10
CA LEU A 15 2.08 -2.91 3.27
C LEU A 15 0.96 -3.72 3.91
N VAL A 16 1.11 -4.13 5.18
CA VAL A 16 0.08 -4.89 5.90
C VAL A 16 -1.24 -4.13 5.94
N ALA A 17 -1.20 -2.83 6.27
CA ALA A 17 -2.40 -2.00 6.28
C ALA A 17 -3.08 -1.92 4.90
N VAL A 18 -2.31 -1.82 3.81
CA VAL A 18 -2.87 -1.82 2.44
C VAL A 18 -3.51 -3.17 2.13
N LEU A 19 -2.87 -4.29 2.46
CA LEU A 19 -3.41 -5.63 2.19
C LEU A 19 -4.73 -5.86 2.93
N GLU A 20 -4.81 -5.48 4.22
CA GLU A 20 -6.03 -5.67 5.03
C GLU A 20 -7.18 -4.75 4.58
N ASN A 21 -6.91 -3.48 4.27
CA ASN A 21 -7.97 -2.52 3.96
C ASN A 21 -8.51 -2.62 2.54
N TYR A 22 -7.75 -3.20 1.61
CA TYR A 22 -8.13 -3.31 0.21
C TYR A 22 -8.43 -4.75 -0.23
N GLN A 23 -8.55 -5.68 0.73
CA GLN A 23 -8.99 -7.04 0.45
C GLN A 23 -10.47 -7.06 0.06
N ASN A 24 -10.78 -7.71 -1.05
CA ASN A 24 -12.13 -7.95 -1.54
C ASN A 24 -12.67 -9.28 -1.00
N ALA A 25 -13.99 -9.49 -1.09
CA ALA A 25 -14.66 -10.68 -0.55
C ALA A 25 -14.20 -12.00 -1.21
N ASP A 26 -13.71 -11.94 -2.45
CA ASP A 26 -13.15 -13.08 -3.19
C ASP A 26 -11.66 -13.36 -2.86
N GLY A 27 -11.06 -12.54 -1.99
CA GLY A 27 -9.66 -12.64 -1.58
C GLY A 27 -8.67 -11.90 -2.47
N SER A 28 -9.13 -11.25 -3.56
CA SER A 28 -8.29 -10.33 -4.34
C SER A 28 -8.01 -9.04 -3.55
N ILE A 29 -7.00 -8.28 -3.97
CA ILE A 29 -6.64 -7.01 -3.31
C ILE A 29 -6.65 -5.89 -4.35
N THR A 30 -7.48 -4.89 -4.13
CA THR A 30 -7.54 -3.70 -4.98
C THR A 30 -6.29 -2.84 -4.75
N VAL A 31 -5.56 -2.51 -5.81
CA VAL A 31 -4.39 -1.63 -5.71
C VAL A 31 -4.87 -0.17 -5.59
N PRO A 32 -4.47 0.55 -4.51
CA PRO A 32 -4.78 1.97 -4.37
C PRO A 32 -4.32 2.75 -5.61
N GLU A 33 -5.14 3.68 -6.10
CA GLU A 33 -4.87 4.43 -7.34
C GLU A 33 -3.48 5.08 -7.35
N VAL A 34 -3.05 5.61 -6.20
CA VAL A 34 -1.75 6.26 -6.02
C VAL A 34 -0.55 5.31 -6.17
N LEU A 35 -0.75 4.01 -6.01
CA LEU A 35 0.31 3.00 -6.15
C LEU A 35 0.40 2.42 -7.56
N ARG A 36 -0.67 2.51 -8.36
CA ARG A 36 -0.73 1.90 -9.71
C ARG A 36 0.41 2.34 -10.65
N PRO A 37 0.85 3.62 -10.70
CA PRO A 37 1.98 4.02 -11.55
C PRO A 37 3.31 3.32 -11.19
N TYR A 38 3.47 2.92 -9.92
CA TYR A 38 4.65 2.21 -9.43
C TYR A 38 4.56 0.69 -9.65
N MET A 39 3.38 0.18 -10.03
CA MET A 39 3.10 -1.24 -10.24
C MET A 39 2.76 -1.55 -11.70
N GLY A 40 3.18 -0.71 -12.65
CA GLY A 40 2.94 -0.93 -14.08
C GLY A 40 1.48 -0.80 -14.49
N GLY A 41 0.68 -0.03 -13.74
CA GLY A 41 -0.75 0.12 -13.98
C GLY A 41 -1.61 -1.02 -13.40
N LEU A 42 -1.03 -1.92 -12.60
CA LEU A 42 -1.78 -3.02 -11.98
C LEU A 42 -2.89 -2.48 -11.07
N GLU A 43 -4.12 -2.94 -11.30
CA GLU A 43 -5.30 -2.49 -10.56
C GLU A 43 -5.72 -3.46 -9.45
N VAL A 44 -5.43 -4.75 -9.61
CA VAL A 44 -5.83 -5.81 -8.68
C VAL A 44 -4.71 -6.84 -8.55
N ILE A 45 -4.46 -7.31 -7.33
CA ILE A 45 -3.61 -8.45 -7.03
C ILE A 45 -4.51 -9.65 -6.77
N CYS A 46 -4.38 -10.68 -7.60
CA CYS A 46 -5.07 -11.97 -7.42
C CYS A 46 -4.04 -13.08 -7.16
N LYS A 47 -4.52 -14.19 -6.60
CA LYS A 47 -3.71 -15.40 -6.37
C LYS A 47 -3.43 -16.15 -7.66
#